data_AF-A0A7X7P0F4-F1
#
_entry.id   AF-A0A7X7P0F4-F1
#
_cell.length_a   1.000
_cell.length_b   1.000
_cell.length_c   1.000
_cell.angle_alpha   90.00
_cell.angle_beta   90.00
_cell.angle_gamma   90.00
#
_symmetry.space_group_name_H-M   'P 1'
#
loop_
_entity.id
_entity.type
_entity.pdbx_description
1 polymer ?
#
loop_
_entity_poly.entity_id
_entity_poly.type
_entity_poly.pdbx_seq_one_letter_code
_entity_poly.pdbx_strand_id
1 'polypeptide(L)' 'MSRIGRMPVPIPAGVTVAVSGAEVKVKGPKGELVFALPPP' A
#
# COMPACT_ATOMS: atom_id res chain seq x y z
N MET A 1 3.89 14.91 -15.91
CA MET A 1 2.87 14.35 -14.99
C MET A 1 2.87 12.83 -15.13
N SER A 2 3.53 12.13 -14.20
CA SER A 2 3.77 10.69 -14.33
C SER A 2 2.44 9.90 -14.31
N ARG A 3 2.29 8.90 -15.19
CA ARG A 3 1.06 8.09 -15.31
C ARG A 3 0.98 6.94 -14.31
N ILE A 4 2.11 6.59 -13.69
CA ILE A 4 2.26 5.43 -12.79
C ILE A 4 1.36 5.55 -11.55
N GLY A 5 1.30 6.73 -10.92
CA GLY A 5 0.45 6.93 -9.74
C GLY A 5 -1.06 6.86 -10.00
N ARG A 6 -1.50 6.86 -11.27
CA ARG A 6 -2.91 6.70 -11.65
C ARG A 6 -3.29 5.24 -11.93
N MET A 7 -2.31 4.34 -12.00
CA MET A 7 -2.57 2.93 -12.28
C MET A 7 -3.02 2.23 -10.99
N PRO A 8 -4.24 1.66 -10.95
CA PRO A 8 -4.70 0.93 -9.77
C PRO A 8 -3.87 -0.34 -9.57
N VAL A 9 -3.49 -0.61 -8.32
CA VAL A 9 -2.75 -1.81 -7.94
C VAL A 9 -3.76 -2.88 -7.48
N PRO A 10 -3.84 -4.05 -8.13
CA PRO A 10 -4.73 -5.12 -7.71
C PRO A 10 -4.25 -5.75 -6.41
N ILE A 11 -5.14 -5.85 -5.42
CA ILE A 11 -4.85 -6.49 -4.13
C ILE A 11 -5.27 -7.96 -4.22
N PRO A 12 -4.32 -8.92 -4.08
CA PRO A 12 -4.64 -10.34 -4.12
C PRO A 12 -5.43 -10.79 -2.88
N ALA A 13 -6.25 -11.84 -3.03
CA ALA A 13 -7.03 -12.39 -1.93
C ALA A 13 -6.13 -12.87 -0.77
N GLY A 14 -6.51 -12.50 0.45
CA GLY A 14 -5.72 -12.80 1.67
C GLY A 14 -4.68 -11.75 2.03
N VAL A 15 -4.65 -10.60 1.34
CA VAL A 15 -3.86 -9.43 1.73
C VAL A 15 -4.78 -8.34 2.26
N THR A 16 -4.49 -7.87 3.49
CA THR A 16 -5.22 -6.79 4.15
C THR A 16 -4.37 -5.53 4.12
N VAL A 17 -4.90 -4.45 3.57
CA VAL A 17 -4.24 -3.15 3.51
C VAL A 17 -4.94 -2.18 4.45
N ALA A 18 -4.20 -1.58 5.37
CA ALA A 18 -4.67 -0.52 6.25
C ALA A 18 -3.89 0.76 5.94
N VAL A 19 -4.61 1.83 5.61
CA VAL A 19 -4.02 3.14 5.35
C VAL A 19 -4.33 4.04 6.55
N SER A 20 -3.29 4.63 7.14
CA SER A 20 -3.36 5.51 8.31
C SER A 20 -2.57 6.78 8.03
N GLY A 21 -3.24 7.77 7.46
CA GLY A 21 -2.59 9.03 7.06
C GLY A 21 -1.51 8.81 6.00
N ALA A 22 -0.25 9.00 6.40
CA ALA A 22 0.92 8.76 5.56
C ALA A 22 1.50 7.35 5.68
N GLU A 23 0.99 6.51 6.59
CA GLU A 23 1.44 5.13 6.77
C GLU A 23 0.52 4.14 6.06
N VAL A 24 1.11 3.20 5.33
CA VAL A 24 0.42 2.08 4.68
C VAL A 24 0.94 0.78 5.31
N LYS A 25 0.04 0.02 5.94
CA LYS A 25 0.32 -1.29 6.52
C LYS A 25 -0.29 -2.37 5.65
N VAL A 26 0.53 -3.29 5.18
CA VAL A 26 0.11 -4.41 4.34
C VAL A 26 0.37 -5.70 5.11
N LYS A 27 -0.70 -6.42 5.46
CA LYS A 27 -0.62 -7.76 6.07
C LYS A 27 -0.90 -8.81 5.00
N GLY A 28 -0.01 -9.77 4.86
CA GLY A 28 -0.17 -10.87 3.91
C GLY A 28 0.31 -12.20 4.48
N PRO A 29 0.23 -13.28 3.69
CA PRO A 29 0.59 -14.63 4.13
C PRO A 29 2.07 -14.79 4.52
N LYS A 30 2.92 -13.83 4.10
CA LYS A 30 4.37 -13.83 4.37
C LYS A 30 4.78 -12.87 5.51
N GLY A 31 3.83 -12.22 6.18
CA GLY A 31 4.10 -11.26 7.26
C GLY A 31 3.47 -9.89 7.02
N GLU A 32 3.98 -8.89 7.74
CA GLU A 32 3.46 -7.52 7.72
C GLU A 32 4.54 -6.56 7.19
N LEU A 33 4.13 -5.60 6.36
CA LEU A 33 5.00 -4.56 5.80
C LEU A 33 4.41 -3.20 6.13
N VAL A 34 5.24 -2.30 6.67
CA VAL A 34 4.87 -0.91 6.95
C VAL A 34 5.64 0.00 6.01
N PHE A 35 4.93 0.82 5.24
CA PHE A 35 5.50 1.78 4.30
C PHE A 35 5.02 3.19 4.63
N ALA A 36 5.95 4.12 4.82
CA ALA A 36 5.65 5.54 5.02
C ALA A 36 5.74 6.27 3.67
N LEU A 37 4.68 6.98 3.30
CA LEU A 37 4.65 7.81 2.12
C LEU A 37 5.57 9.03 2.31
N PRO A 38 6.34 9.42 1.28
CA PRO A 38 7.11 10.66 1.33
C PRO A 38 6.18 11.88 1.46
N PRO A 39 6.66 12.97 2.08
CA PRO A 39 5.89 14.20 2.24
C PRO A 39 5.50 14.81 0.87
N PRO A 40 4.42 15.60 0.83
CA PRO A 40 3.87 16.19 -0.39
C PRO A 40 4.81 17.19 -1.08
#